data_AF-A0A444UTP2-F1
#
_entry.id   AF-A0A444UTP2-F1
#
_cell.length_a   1.000
_cell.length_b   1.000
_cell.length_c   1.000
_cell.angle_alpha   90.00
_cell.angle_beta   90.00
_cell.angle_gamma   90.00
#
_symmetry.space_group_name_H-M   'P 1'
#
loop_
_entity.id
_entity.type
_entity.pdbx_description
1 polymer ?
#
loop_
_entity_poly.entity_id
_entity_poly.type
_entity_poly.pdbx_seq_one_letter_code
_entity_poly.pdbx_strand_id
1 'polypeptide(L)'
;MTGEGSPAAETEKNGCVKVKLPEDQEEGLKFTGLSKEELLKVAGTPGWVRTRWALLILFWLGWLGMLAAAIAIIVQAPRCKLVPEQSWWHKGALYRIGAVAAFMDSNGDGTGDLAGHMASLVPQRLLGVYHTLLFTIPGTPVTNYGDEIGLRDEPGQAQKSDPQSLLSLYRSLSDLKGKERSLLYGEFQPLLSSSSSVFSYLRRWDQSERFLVALNFGESPAEVTLQDPLVPPEATVVLSSDPSRQAGVSLGLEKLTLHPSEALLLKFPYVA
;
A
#
# COMPACT_ATOMS: atom_id res chain seq x y z
N MET A 1 47.70 11.89 -83.04
CA MET A 1 47.53 10.71 -82.18
C MET A 1 46.88 9.64 -83.04
N THR A 2 47.57 8.99 -83.99
CA THR A 2 48.40 7.76 -83.84
C THR A 2 47.67 6.69 -83.01
N GLY A 3 47.28 5.52 -83.53
CA GLY A 3 47.60 4.87 -84.80
C GLY A 3 46.75 3.62 -85.06
N GLU A 4 46.90 3.11 -86.29
CA GLU A 4 46.41 1.82 -86.79
C GLU A 4 47.17 0.63 -86.18
N GLY A 5 46.58 -0.56 -86.26
CA GLY A 5 47.32 -1.82 -86.10
C GLY A 5 46.46 -3.05 -85.83
N SER A 6 46.22 -3.86 -86.86
CA SER A 6 46.05 -5.33 -86.72
C SER A 6 47.44 -5.96 -86.50
N PRO A 7 47.62 -7.12 -85.84
CA PRO A 7 47.33 -8.42 -86.46
C PRO A 7 46.89 -9.56 -85.50
N ALA A 8 46.58 -10.71 -86.10
CA ALA A 8 46.22 -11.98 -85.47
C ALA A 8 47.40 -12.68 -84.74
N ALA A 9 47.07 -13.49 -83.72
CA ALA A 9 47.84 -14.67 -83.30
C ALA A 9 46.96 -15.67 -82.52
N GLU A 10 46.83 -16.88 -83.07
CA GLU A 10 46.39 -18.12 -82.42
C GLU A 10 47.37 -18.49 -81.28
N THR A 11 46.99 -18.97 -80.10
CA THR A 11 46.75 -20.36 -79.65
C THR A 11 46.87 -20.26 -78.11
N GLU A 12 46.12 -20.94 -77.25
CA GLU A 12 46.33 -22.35 -76.90
C GLU A 12 45.25 -22.79 -75.90
N LYS A 13 44.90 -24.08 -75.95
CA LYS A 13 43.80 -24.76 -75.25
C LYS A 13 44.05 -24.82 -73.74
N ASN A 14 42.98 -24.82 -72.93
CA ASN A 14 42.89 -25.70 -71.76
C ASN A 14 41.43 -26.00 -71.42
N GLY A 15 41.06 -27.27 -71.59
CA GLY A 15 39.72 -27.78 -71.33
C GLY A 15 39.43 -27.84 -69.83
N CYS A 16 38.25 -27.37 -69.43
CA CYS A 16 37.68 -27.69 -68.13
C CYS A 16 36.65 -28.80 -68.33
N VAL A 17 37.05 -30.03 -67.99
CA VAL A 17 36.19 -31.21 -67.92
C VAL A 17 35.21 -30.98 -66.78
N LYS A 18 33.90 -30.99 -67.09
CA LYS A 18 32.82 -31.02 -66.08
C LYS A 18 32.87 -32.35 -65.34
N VAL A 19 33.50 -32.36 -64.17
CA VAL A 19 33.34 -33.43 -63.18
C VAL A 19 32.21 -32.99 -62.24
N LYS A 20 31.05 -33.64 -62.35
CA LYS A 20 30.01 -33.58 -61.31
C LYS A 20 30.46 -34.49 -60.17
N LEU A 21 30.86 -33.91 -59.05
CA LEU A 21 30.90 -34.61 -57.77
C LEU A 21 29.53 -34.45 -57.09
N PRO A 22 28.95 -35.51 -56.51
CA PRO A 22 27.63 -35.43 -55.88
C PRO A 22 27.66 -34.45 -54.69
N GLU A 23 26.60 -33.67 -54.56
CA GLU A 23 26.31 -32.89 -53.36
C GLU A 23 25.98 -33.85 -52.20
N ASP A 24 27.01 -34.33 -51.53
CA ASP A 24 26.87 -34.81 -50.15
C ASP A 24 26.81 -33.57 -49.23
N GLN A 25 25.67 -32.86 -49.31
CA GLN A 25 25.32 -31.77 -48.42
C GLN A 25 24.92 -32.32 -47.05
N GLU A 26 25.70 -31.91 -46.06
CA GLU A 26 25.25 -31.56 -44.70
C GLU A 26 24.47 -32.64 -43.94
N GLU A 27 25.20 -33.39 -43.11
CA GLU A 27 24.69 -34.01 -41.90
C GLU A 27 24.20 -32.94 -40.90
N GLY A 28 23.11 -32.25 -41.23
CA GLY A 28 22.18 -31.79 -40.22
C GLY A 28 21.31 -32.98 -39.86
N LEU A 29 21.25 -33.36 -38.58
CA LEU A 29 20.24 -34.29 -38.05
C LEU A 29 18.85 -33.69 -38.33
N LYS A 30 18.38 -33.86 -39.56
CA LYS A 30 17.11 -33.38 -40.06
C LYS A 30 16.07 -34.24 -39.39
N PHE A 31 15.38 -33.64 -38.41
CA PHE A 31 14.33 -34.28 -37.61
C PHE A 31 13.50 -35.23 -38.47
N THR A 32 13.75 -36.53 -38.32
CA THR A 32 13.08 -37.61 -39.06
C THR A 32 11.73 -37.87 -38.39
N GLY A 33 10.84 -36.88 -38.42
CA GLY A 33 9.45 -37.12 -38.06
C GLY A 33 8.84 -38.21 -38.96
N LEU A 34 7.91 -38.99 -38.42
CA LEU A 34 7.12 -39.92 -39.23
C LEU A 34 6.35 -39.16 -40.31
N SER A 35 6.30 -39.69 -41.53
CA SER A 35 5.42 -39.16 -42.57
C SER A 35 3.94 -39.36 -42.18
N LYS A 36 3.03 -38.53 -42.71
CA LYS A 36 1.57 -38.60 -42.42
C LYS A 36 1.01 -40.03 -42.60
N GLU A 37 1.46 -40.71 -43.65
CA GLU A 37 0.97 -42.04 -44.02
C GLU A 37 1.47 -43.13 -43.06
N GLU A 38 2.72 -43.03 -42.61
CA GLU A 38 3.29 -43.91 -41.60
C GLU A 38 2.64 -43.68 -40.23
N LEU A 39 2.32 -42.43 -39.91
CA LEU A 39 1.68 -42.06 -38.64
C LEU A 39 0.24 -42.61 -38.57
N LEU A 40 -0.51 -42.55 -39.67
CA LEU A 40 -1.87 -43.08 -39.74
C LEU A 40 -1.93 -44.61 -39.60
N LYS A 41 -0.92 -45.33 -40.13
CA LYS A 41 -0.81 -46.79 -39.96
C LYS A 41 -0.70 -47.19 -38.48
N VAL A 42 0.08 -46.45 -37.69
CA VAL A 42 0.23 -46.69 -36.25
C VAL A 42 -0.99 -46.18 -35.47
N ALA A 43 -1.52 -45.02 -35.84
CA ALA A 43 -2.61 -44.34 -35.13
C ALA A 43 -3.96 -45.09 -35.20
N GLY A 44 -4.18 -45.92 -36.23
CA GLY A 44 -5.40 -46.72 -36.39
C GLY A 44 -5.42 -48.03 -35.59
N THR A 45 -4.33 -48.42 -34.93
CA THR A 45 -4.28 -49.68 -34.19
C THR A 45 -5.24 -49.66 -32.99
N PRO A 46 -5.94 -50.78 -32.69
CA PRO A 46 -6.94 -50.82 -31.62
C PRO A 46 -6.34 -50.53 -30.23
N GLY A 47 -5.06 -50.85 -30.02
CA GLY A 47 -4.32 -50.48 -28.81
C GLY A 47 -4.15 -48.96 -28.68
N TRP A 48 -3.72 -48.28 -29.73
CA TRP A 48 -3.52 -46.82 -29.71
C TRP A 48 -4.84 -46.05 -29.62
N VAL A 49 -5.90 -46.55 -30.27
CA VAL A 49 -7.25 -45.96 -30.15
C VAL A 49 -7.72 -46.02 -28.69
N ARG A 50 -7.57 -47.15 -27.99
CA ARG A 50 -7.91 -47.28 -26.57
C ARG A 50 -7.08 -46.34 -25.69
N THR A 51 -5.77 -46.24 -25.94
CA THR A 51 -4.89 -45.32 -25.22
C THR A 51 -5.30 -43.87 -25.41
N ARG A 52 -5.66 -43.45 -26.63
CA ARG A 52 -6.13 -42.08 -26.90
C ARG A 52 -7.43 -41.78 -26.16
N TRP A 53 -8.39 -42.70 -26.15
CA TRP A 53 -9.63 -42.55 -25.39
C TRP A 53 -9.37 -42.49 -23.87
N ALA A 54 -8.47 -43.33 -23.35
CA ALA A 54 -8.07 -43.29 -21.94
C ALA A 54 -7.41 -41.94 -21.56
N LEU A 55 -6.49 -41.45 -22.38
CA LEU A 55 -5.85 -40.14 -22.19
C LEU A 55 -6.86 -38.99 -22.28
N LEU A 56 -7.82 -39.07 -23.22
CA LEU A 56 -8.87 -38.06 -23.36
C LEU A 56 -9.80 -38.04 -22.13
N ILE A 57 -10.19 -39.21 -21.63
CA ILE A 57 -11.00 -39.32 -20.39
C ILE A 57 -10.23 -38.75 -19.20
N LEU A 58 -8.95 -39.11 -19.05
CA LEU A 58 -8.10 -38.64 -17.95
C LEU A 58 -7.91 -37.12 -18.03
N PHE A 59 -7.73 -36.57 -19.23
CA PHE A 59 -7.69 -35.12 -19.46
C PHE A 59 -8.97 -34.43 -18.99
N TRP A 60 -10.15 -34.93 -19.39
CA TRP A 60 -11.43 -34.33 -18.98
C TRP A 60 -11.72 -34.49 -17.48
N LEU A 61 -11.34 -35.63 -16.89
CA LEU A 61 -11.43 -35.83 -15.44
C LEU A 61 -10.52 -34.86 -14.68
N GLY A 62 -9.28 -34.67 -15.14
CA GLY A 62 -8.35 -33.69 -14.57
C GLY A 62 -8.85 -32.25 -14.74
N TRP A 63 -9.40 -31.91 -15.91
CA TRP A 63 -9.98 -30.60 -16.18
C TRP A 63 -11.20 -30.31 -15.30
N LEU A 64 -12.13 -31.26 -15.19
CA LEU A 64 -13.29 -31.15 -14.30
C LEU A 64 -12.88 -31.09 -12.83
N GLY A 65 -11.87 -31.86 -12.43
CA GLY A 65 -11.30 -31.80 -11.07
C GLY A 65 -10.69 -30.45 -10.76
N MET A 66 -9.92 -29.87 -11.70
CA MET A 66 -9.36 -28.53 -11.57
C MET A 66 -10.45 -27.46 -11.48
N LEU A 67 -11.51 -27.56 -12.30
CA LEU A 67 -12.67 -26.68 -12.26
C LEU A 67 -13.39 -26.76 -10.90
N ALA A 68 -13.64 -27.97 -10.39
CA ALA A 68 -14.28 -28.18 -9.11
C ALA A 68 -13.43 -27.64 -7.95
N ALA A 69 -12.11 -27.84 -7.99
CA ALA A 69 -11.19 -27.28 -7.01
C ALA A 69 -11.20 -25.74 -7.03
N ALA A 70 -11.21 -25.13 -8.22
CA ALA A 70 -11.30 -23.67 -8.35
C ALA A 70 -12.62 -23.13 -7.74
N ILE A 71 -13.75 -23.78 -8.01
CA ILE A 71 -15.04 -23.43 -7.41
C ILE A 71 -15.00 -23.61 -5.89
N ALA A 72 -14.43 -24.71 -5.40
CA ALA A 72 -14.33 -24.98 -3.97
C ALA A 72 -13.51 -23.92 -3.24
N ILE A 73 -12.38 -23.47 -3.81
CA ILE A 73 -11.56 -22.39 -3.24
C ILE A 73 -12.38 -21.09 -3.13
N ILE A 74 -13.12 -20.72 -4.17
CA ILE A 74 -13.94 -19.49 -4.15
C ILE A 74 -15.06 -19.57 -3.09
N VAL A 75 -15.70 -20.73 -2.95
CA VAL A 75 -16.79 -20.93 -1.99
C VAL A 75 -16.29 -20.95 -0.55
N GLN A 76 -15.10 -21.52 -0.31
CA GLN A 76 -14.49 -21.60 1.02
C GLN A 76 -13.76 -20.31 1.43
N ALA A 77 -13.36 -19.49 0.47
CA ALA A 77 -12.70 -18.23 0.76
C ALA A 77 -13.62 -17.30 1.58
N PRO A 78 -13.15 -16.77 2.73
CA PRO A 78 -13.93 -15.83 3.51
C PRO A 78 -14.23 -14.59 2.67
N ARG A 79 -15.46 -14.10 2.74
CA ARG A 79 -15.87 -12.89 2.03
C ARG A 79 -15.33 -11.66 2.75
N CYS A 80 -14.92 -10.66 1.99
CA CYS A 80 -14.60 -9.34 2.55
C CYS A 80 -15.83 -8.73 3.22
N LYS A 81 -15.59 -7.97 4.29
CA LYS A 81 -16.64 -7.21 4.98
C LYS A 81 -17.17 -6.13 4.03
N LEU A 82 -18.50 -6.04 3.90
CA LEU A 82 -19.14 -5.01 3.06
C LEU A 82 -18.77 -3.62 3.60
N VAL A 83 -18.40 -2.71 2.68
CA VAL A 83 -18.16 -1.31 3.04
C VAL A 83 -19.52 -0.68 3.39
N PRO A 84 -19.68 -0.13 4.60
CA PRO A 84 -20.93 0.49 5.00
C PRO A 84 -21.22 1.73 4.13
N GLU A 85 -22.49 2.00 3.82
CA GLU A 85 -22.88 3.23 3.13
C GLU A 85 -22.57 4.44 4.03
N GLN A 86 -21.77 5.38 3.53
CA GLN A 86 -21.30 6.54 4.28
C GLN A 86 -21.86 7.83 3.70
N SER A 87 -22.50 8.63 4.53
CA SER A 87 -22.81 10.03 4.24
C SER A 87 -21.53 10.86 4.01
N TRP A 88 -21.66 12.01 3.33
CA TRP A 88 -20.51 12.84 2.95
C TRP A 88 -19.68 13.32 4.16
N TRP A 89 -20.32 13.57 5.30
CA TRP A 89 -19.65 14.05 6.53
C TRP A 89 -18.82 13.01 7.27
N HIS A 90 -18.95 11.71 6.95
CA HIS A 90 -18.10 10.67 7.56
C HIS A 90 -16.73 10.52 6.86
N LYS A 91 -16.53 11.19 5.71
CA LYS A 91 -15.35 11.03 4.85
C LYS A 91 -14.16 11.92 5.22
N GLY A 92 -14.28 12.75 6.26
CA GLY A 92 -13.21 13.69 6.65
C GLY A 92 -13.55 14.49 7.90
N ALA A 93 -12.71 15.47 8.20
CA ALA A 93 -12.94 16.41 9.30
C ALA A 93 -13.92 17.51 8.91
N LEU A 94 -14.71 17.96 9.88
CA LEU A 94 -15.50 19.18 9.78
C LEU A 94 -14.79 20.31 10.50
N TYR A 95 -14.89 21.50 9.91
CA TYR A 95 -14.17 22.67 10.39
C TYR A 95 -15.17 23.76 10.77
N ARG A 96 -15.20 24.13 12.04
CA ARG A 96 -16.10 25.15 12.57
C ARG A 96 -15.43 26.51 12.51
N ILE A 97 -16.00 27.38 11.69
CA ILE A 97 -15.68 28.80 11.69
C ILE A 97 -16.63 29.44 12.71
N GLY A 98 -16.06 30.05 13.76
CA GLY A 98 -16.80 30.75 14.80
C GLY A 98 -17.30 32.11 14.32
N ALA A 99 -16.91 33.18 15.00
CA ALA A 99 -17.24 34.54 14.58
C ALA A 99 -16.54 34.88 13.25
N VAL A 100 -17.29 34.95 12.16
CA VAL A 100 -16.78 35.39 10.84
C VAL A 100 -16.16 36.81 10.93
N ALA A 101 -16.62 37.63 11.88
CA ALA A 101 -16.05 38.95 12.17
C ALA A 101 -14.58 38.86 12.66
N ALA A 102 -14.19 37.82 13.40
CA ALA A 102 -12.79 37.62 13.82
C ALA A 102 -11.86 37.29 12.64
N PHE A 103 -12.42 36.90 11.47
CA PHE A 103 -11.67 36.71 10.23
C PHE A 103 -11.37 38.03 9.51
N MET A 104 -12.18 39.06 9.76
CA MET A 104 -12.05 40.42 9.24
C MET A 104 -11.99 41.39 10.42
N ASP A 105 -10.87 41.38 11.15
CA ASP A 105 -10.58 42.40 12.15
C ASP A 105 -10.32 43.74 11.43
N SER A 106 -11.42 44.38 11.02
CA SER A 106 -11.42 45.62 10.24
C SER A 106 -11.21 46.85 11.12
N ASN A 107 -11.37 46.71 12.44
CA ASN A 107 -11.28 47.78 13.43
C ASN A 107 -10.18 47.57 14.48
N GLY A 108 -9.44 46.46 14.42
CA GLY A 108 -8.26 46.21 15.26
C GLY A 108 -8.57 46.01 16.73
N ASP A 109 -9.83 45.73 17.08
CA ASP A 109 -10.28 45.71 18.47
C ASP A 109 -10.08 44.36 19.16
N GLY A 110 -9.78 43.31 18.38
CA GLY A 110 -9.50 41.97 18.89
C GLY A 110 -10.64 41.35 19.71
N THR A 111 -11.86 41.89 19.63
CA THR A 111 -13.00 41.41 20.43
C THR A 111 -13.92 40.50 19.64
N GLY A 112 -13.57 39.21 19.66
CA GLY A 112 -14.41 38.07 19.37
C GLY A 112 -13.85 36.91 20.18
N ASP A 113 -14.32 36.76 21.41
CA ASP A 113 -13.88 35.79 22.39
C ASP A 113 -13.90 34.37 21.79
N LEU A 114 -12.71 33.83 21.50
CA LEU A 114 -12.44 32.45 21.06
C LEU A 114 -12.63 31.44 22.20
N ALA A 115 -13.59 31.71 23.10
CA ALA A 115 -13.91 30.84 24.21
C ALA A 115 -14.37 29.48 23.67
N GLY A 116 -13.62 28.42 23.99
CA GLY A 116 -14.00 27.04 23.69
C GLY A 116 -13.25 26.37 22.52
N HIS A 117 -12.16 26.94 22.03
CA HIS A 117 -11.26 26.26 21.08
C HIS A 117 -10.37 25.23 21.82
N MET A 118 -10.07 24.09 21.20
CA MET A 118 -9.25 23.04 21.82
C MET A 118 -7.84 23.57 22.14
N ALA A 119 -7.31 24.44 21.30
CA ALA A 119 -5.99 25.06 21.45
C ALA A 119 -5.84 25.97 22.69
N SER A 120 -6.93 26.57 23.17
CA SER A 120 -6.94 27.39 24.39
C SER A 120 -7.18 26.56 25.66
N LEU A 121 -7.92 25.46 25.55
CA LEU A 121 -8.25 24.59 26.68
C LEU A 121 -7.14 23.59 27.05
N VAL A 122 -6.33 23.19 26.07
CA VAL A 122 -5.32 22.12 26.23
C VAL A 122 -3.91 22.71 26.34
N PRO A 123 -3.03 22.17 27.21
CA PRO A 123 -1.62 22.53 27.22
C PRO A 123 -0.97 22.31 25.85
N GLN A 124 -0.14 23.25 25.39
CA GLN A 124 0.43 23.23 24.03
C GLN A 124 1.15 21.92 23.70
N ARG A 125 1.86 21.36 24.69
CA ARG A 125 2.55 20.06 24.57
C ARG A 125 1.62 18.90 24.22
N LEU A 126 0.34 18.96 24.63
CA LEU A 126 -0.65 17.90 24.40
C LEU A 126 -1.43 18.10 23.10
N LEU A 127 -1.29 19.21 22.38
CA LEU A 127 -2.10 19.46 21.17
C LEU A 127 -1.91 18.37 20.10
N GLY A 128 -0.67 17.89 19.91
CA GLY A 128 -0.42 16.76 19.01
C GLY A 128 -1.11 15.47 19.46
N VAL A 129 -1.19 15.26 20.77
CA VAL A 129 -1.88 14.11 21.39
C VAL A 129 -3.39 14.18 21.14
N TYR A 130 -4.00 15.34 21.40
CA TYR A 130 -5.44 15.52 21.19
C TYR A 130 -5.82 15.49 19.71
N HIS A 131 -5.03 16.08 18.80
CA HIS A 131 -5.27 15.95 17.37
C HIS A 131 -5.20 14.49 16.92
N THR A 132 -4.15 13.75 17.33
CA THR A 132 -4.02 12.34 16.96
C THR A 132 -5.20 11.53 17.49
N LEU A 133 -5.61 11.74 18.74
CA LEU A 133 -6.80 11.12 19.34
C LEU A 133 -8.05 11.42 18.53
N LEU A 134 -8.33 12.70 18.26
CA LEU A 134 -9.54 13.15 17.58
C LEU A 134 -9.67 12.58 16.16
N PHE A 135 -8.58 12.56 15.40
CA PHE A 135 -8.59 12.02 14.04
C PHE A 135 -8.63 10.48 13.99
N THR A 136 -8.21 9.79 15.05
CA THR A 136 -8.14 8.32 15.06
C THR A 136 -9.21 7.64 15.91
N ILE A 137 -10.12 8.37 16.56
CA ILE A 137 -11.34 7.83 17.16
C ILE A 137 -12.41 7.57 16.07
N PRO A 138 -13.33 6.60 16.27
CA PRO A 138 -14.48 6.41 15.40
C PRO A 138 -15.40 7.63 15.39
N GLY A 139 -15.79 8.08 14.19
CA GLY A 139 -16.62 9.26 14.01
C GLY A 139 -15.95 10.35 13.17
N THR A 140 -16.67 11.45 13.04
CA THR A 140 -16.26 12.65 12.29
C THR A 140 -15.57 13.61 13.26
N PRO A 141 -14.27 13.88 13.11
CA PRO A 141 -13.60 14.88 13.93
C PRO A 141 -14.13 16.26 13.57
N VAL A 142 -14.49 17.04 14.60
CA VAL A 142 -14.91 18.44 14.45
C VAL A 142 -13.88 19.30 15.17
N THR A 143 -13.21 20.16 14.42
CA THR A 143 -12.22 21.11 14.95
C THR A 143 -12.66 22.53 14.70
N ASN A 144 -12.23 23.45 15.54
CA ASN A 144 -12.52 24.86 15.34
C ASN A 144 -11.37 25.53 14.59
N TYR A 145 -11.67 26.71 14.04
CA TYR A 145 -10.65 27.54 13.45
C TYR A 145 -9.49 27.83 14.41
N GLY A 146 -8.27 27.70 13.93
CA GLY A 146 -7.07 27.95 14.71
C GLY A 146 -6.58 26.76 15.52
N ASP A 147 -7.39 25.70 15.73
CA ASP A 147 -6.95 24.51 16.45
C ASP A 147 -5.78 23.81 15.74
N GLU A 148 -5.75 23.86 14.40
CA GLU A 148 -4.70 23.27 13.57
C GLU A 148 -3.35 24.00 13.66
N ILE A 149 -3.35 25.27 14.05
CA ILE A 149 -2.14 26.08 14.26
C ILE A 149 -1.86 26.32 15.75
N GLY A 150 -2.70 25.82 16.64
CA GLY A 150 -2.57 26.05 18.08
C GLY A 150 -2.86 27.49 18.49
N LEU A 151 -3.79 28.15 17.80
CA LEU A 151 -4.19 29.54 18.06
C LEU A 151 -4.69 29.68 19.50
N ARG A 152 -4.18 30.68 20.22
CA ARG A 152 -4.54 31.01 21.59
C ARG A 152 -4.98 32.46 21.68
N ASP A 153 -5.67 32.79 22.76
CA ASP A 153 -6.22 34.13 23.02
C ASP A 153 -5.14 35.21 23.22
N GLU A 154 -3.87 34.82 23.26
CA GLU A 154 -2.73 35.73 23.37
C GLU A 154 -2.29 36.25 21.98
N PRO A 155 -2.31 37.57 21.73
CA PRO A 155 -1.96 38.14 20.44
C PRO A 155 -0.47 37.91 20.11
N GLY A 156 -0.21 37.40 18.90
CA GLY A 156 1.14 37.41 18.28
C GLY A 156 1.84 36.06 18.08
N GLN A 157 1.22 34.91 18.42
CA GLN A 157 1.84 33.59 18.23
C GLN A 157 1.24 32.78 17.07
N ALA A 158 1.13 33.38 15.89
CA ALA A 158 0.85 32.61 14.68
C ALA A 158 2.06 31.74 14.34
N GLN A 159 1.94 30.42 14.49
CA GLN A 159 3.01 29.49 14.17
C GLN A 159 3.20 29.46 12.64
N LYS A 160 4.37 29.92 12.17
CA LYS A 160 4.74 29.89 10.75
C LYS A 160 4.81 28.44 10.23
N SER A 161 4.69 28.29 8.91
CA SER A 161 4.71 27.02 8.17
C SER A 161 6.05 26.26 8.29
N ASP A 162 6.30 25.67 9.45
CA ASP A 162 7.37 24.71 9.65
C ASP A 162 6.90 23.30 9.21
N PRO A 163 7.67 22.53 8.42
CA PRO A 163 7.37 21.12 8.14
C PRO A 163 7.17 20.25 9.40
N GLN A 164 7.73 20.63 10.56
CA GLN A 164 7.48 19.97 11.86
C GLN A 164 6.40 20.69 12.70
N SER A 165 5.64 21.60 12.11
CA SER A 165 4.58 22.33 12.81
C SER A 165 3.36 21.46 13.14
N LEU A 166 2.57 21.91 14.10
CA LEU A 166 1.26 21.33 14.41
C LEU A 166 0.34 21.23 13.17
N LEU A 167 0.44 22.19 12.26
CA LEU A 167 -0.33 22.22 11.01
C LEU A 167 0.06 21.08 10.06
N SER A 168 1.34 20.69 9.99
CA SER A 168 1.77 19.57 9.15
C SER A 168 1.27 18.24 9.72
N LEU A 169 1.31 18.09 11.05
CA LEU A 169 0.70 16.95 11.75
C LEU A 169 -0.80 16.88 11.48
N TYR A 170 -1.51 18.00 11.63
CA TYR A 170 -2.95 18.09 11.36
C TYR A 170 -3.32 17.68 9.93
N ARG A 171 -2.60 18.23 8.93
CA ARG A 171 -2.80 17.88 7.52
C ARG A 171 -2.57 16.39 7.27
N SER A 172 -1.50 15.84 7.84
CA SER A 172 -1.15 14.42 7.68
C SER A 172 -2.20 13.51 8.30
N LEU A 173 -2.70 13.85 9.50
CA LEU A 173 -3.79 13.12 10.17
C LEU A 173 -5.10 13.20 9.38
N SER A 174 -5.44 14.38 8.86
CA SER A 174 -6.63 14.57 8.01
C SER A 174 -6.56 13.75 6.73
N ASP A 175 -5.40 13.74 6.07
CA ASP A 175 -5.16 12.95 4.87
C ASP A 175 -5.28 11.44 5.14
N LEU A 176 -4.68 10.95 6.23
CA LEU A 176 -4.79 9.55 6.63
C LEU A 176 -6.24 9.17 6.95
N LYS A 177 -6.94 9.99 7.72
CA LYS A 177 -8.35 9.74 8.06
C LYS A 177 -9.21 9.68 6.79
N GLY A 178 -8.94 10.47 5.76
CA GLY A 178 -9.71 10.45 4.51
C GLY A 178 -9.37 9.28 3.56
N LYS A 179 -8.17 8.72 3.64
CA LYS A 179 -7.68 7.66 2.73
C LYS A 179 -7.80 6.26 3.32
N GLU A 180 -7.63 6.12 4.64
CA GLU A 180 -7.49 4.83 5.31
C GLU A 180 -8.83 4.28 5.79
N ARG A 181 -9.22 3.11 5.27
CA ARG A 181 -10.48 2.43 5.61
C ARG A 181 -10.59 2.13 7.11
N SER A 182 -9.48 1.68 7.70
CA SER A 182 -9.38 1.38 9.14
C SER A 182 -9.59 2.61 10.02
N LEU A 183 -9.22 3.81 9.54
CA LEU A 183 -9.45 5.05 10.29
C LEU A 183 -10.84 5.65 10.05
N LEU A 184 -11.39 5.54 8.83
CA LEU A 184 -12.73 6.00 8.47
C LEU A 184 -13.82 5.29 9.28
N TYR A 185 -13.94 3.97 9.12
CA TYR A 185 -15.03 3.17 9.68
C TYR A 185 -14.53 1.87 10.34
N GLY A 186 -13.22 1.74 10.56
CA GLY A 186 -12.65 0.62 11.29
C GLY A 186 -13.12 0.53 12.74
N GLU A 187 -13.17 -0.69 13.23
CA GLU A 187 -13.48 -1.02 14.63
C GLU A 187 -12.43 -0.41 15.55
N PHE A 188 -12.90 0.03 16.73
CA PHE A 188 -12.05 0.54 17.80
C PHE A 188 -11.94 -0.53 18.89
N GLN A 189 -10.70 -0.93 19.20
CA GLN A 189 -10.41 -1.88 20.26
C GLN A 189 -9.41 -1.22 21.23
N PRO A 190 -9.83 -0.86 22.45
CA PRO A 190 -8.91 -0.33 23.45
C PRO A 190 -7.90 -1.41 23.86
N LEU A 191 -6.66 -1.01 24.06
CA LEU A 191 -5.60 -1.90 24.55
C LEU A 191 -5.29 -1.59 26.01
N LEU A 192 -5.09 -2.65 26.79
CA LEU A 192 -4.61 -2.51 28.15
C LEU A 192 -3.10 -2.21 28.12
N SER A 193 -2.72 -1.10 28.75
CA SER A 193 -1.34 -0.64 28.86
C SER A 193 -0.85 -0.80 30.30
N SER A 194 0.43 -1.13 30.48
CA SER A 194 1.07 -1.21 31.80
C SER A 194 1.20 0.15 32.49
N SER A 195 1.34 1.23 31.73
CA SER A 195 1.41 2.60 32.24
C SER A 195 0.03 3.25 32.28
N SER A 196 -0.31 3.91 33.40
CA SER A 196 -1.54 4.68 33.55
C SER A 196 -1.55 6.01 32.78
N SER A 197 -0.38 6.52 32.38
CA SER A 197 -0.27 7.76 31.60
C SER A 197 -0.50 7.55 30.11
N VAL A 198 -0.52 6.30 29.66
CA VAL A 198 -0.61 5.95 28.23
C VAL A 198 -1.98 5.40 27.91
N PHE A 199 -2.61 5.99 26.91
CA PHE A 199 -3.80 5.46 26.29
C PHE A 199 -3.44 4.86 24.93
N SER A 200 -3.77 3.59 24.72
CA SER A 200 -3.51 2.92 23.44
C SER A 200 -4.72 2.13 22.96
N TYR A 201 -4.86 2.03 21.64
CA TYR A 201 -5.95 1.31 21.01
C TYR A 201 -5.62 0.94 19.57
N LEU A 202 -6.34 -0.05 19.04
CA LEU A 202 -6.27 -0.47 17.65
C LEU A 202 -7.45 0.08 16.85
N ARG A 203 -7.15 0.47 15.62
CA ARG A 203 -8.12 0.72 14.55
C ARG A 203 -7.92 -0.31 13.45
N ARG A 204 -8.93 -1.15 13.21
CA ARG A 204 -8.85 -2.25 12.24
C ARG A 204 -10.07 -2.32 11.35
N TRP A 205 -9.88 -2.71 10.11
CA TRP A 205 -10.97 -3.01 9.19
C TRP A 205 -10.63 -4.19 8.30
N ASP A 206 -11.32 -5.32 8.51
CA ASP A 206 -11.25 -6.51 7.66
C ASP A 206 -9.78 -6.90 7.33
N GLN A 207 -9.44 -7.03 6.05
CA GLN A 207 -8.09 -7.33 5.55
C GLN A 207 -7.24 -6.08 5.22
N SER A 208 -7.67 -4.88 5.65
CA SER A 208 -6.93 -3.63 5.41
C SER A 208 -5.76 -3.46 6.39
N GLU A 209 -4.87 -2.50 6.11
CA GLU A 209 -3.82 -2.10 7.07
C GLU A 209 -4.45 -1.72 8.42
N ARG A 210 -3.82 -2.15 9.51
CA ARG A 210 -4.26 -1.89 10.88
C ARG A 210 -3.41 -0.78 11.47
N PHE A 211 -4.01 0.03 12.33
CA PHE A 211 -3.34 1.13 13.00
C PHE A 211 -3.34 0.91 14.51
N LEU A 212 -2.18 1.07 15.12
CA LEU A 212 -2.00 1.16 16.56
C LEU A 212 -1.75 2.61 16.91
N VAL A 213 -2.59 3.14 17.78
CA VAL A 213 -2.45 4.50 18.32
C VAL A 213 -1.98 4.36 19.75
N ALA A 214 -0.90 5.06 20.10
CA ALA A 214 -0.36 5.11 21.45
C ALA A 214 -0.11 6.56 21.86
N LEU A 215 -0.73 7.00 22.93
CA LEU A 215 -0.81 8.40 23.35
C LEU A 215 -0.32 8.52 24.79
N ASN A 216 0.81 9.18 25.00
CA ASN A 216 1.29 9.48 26.35
C ASN A 216 0.77 10.84 26.79
N PHE A 217 -0.14 10.87 27.77
CA PHE A 217 -0.63 12.12 28.38
C PHE A 217 0.29 12.61 29.50
N GLY A 218 1.27 11.80 29.91
CA GLY A 218 2.22 12.13 30.96
C GLY A 218 3.33 13.09 30.50
N GLU A 219 4.00 13.69 31.49
CA GLU A 219 5.17 14.55 31.31
C GLU A 219 6.50 13.79 31.41
N SER A 220 6.45 12.52 31.80
CA SER A 220 7.59 11.63 31.84
C SER A 220 7.54 10.63 30.66
N PRO A 221 8.70 10.15 30.18
CA PRO A 221 8.73 9.03 29.25
C PRO A 221 8.07 7.81 29.89
N ALA A 222 7.37 7.02 29.08
CA ALA A 222 6.66 5.84 29.52
C ALA A 222 7.08 4.62 28.69
N GLU A 223 7.35 3.51 29.38
CA GLU A 223 7.56 2.21 28.76
C GLU A 223 6.25 1.43 28.80
N VAL A 224 5.83 0.91 27.65
CA VAL A 224 4.53 0.27 27.47
C VAL A 224 4.73 -1.14 26.95
N THR A 225 4.15 -2.10 27.67
CA THR A 225 3.98 -3.46 27.18
C THR A 225 2.53 -3.64 26.78
N LEU A 226 2.30 -3.94 25.50
CA LEU A 226 0.97 -4.15 24.94
C LEU A 226 0.58 -5.62 25.11
N GLN A 227 -0.52 -5.86 25.81
CA GLN A 227 -1.03 -7.22 26.05
C GLN A 227 -2.15 -7.54 25.07
N ASP A 228 -1.81 -7.85 23.81
CA ASP A 228 -2.81 -8.26 22.81
C ASP A 228 -2.19 -9.19 21.75
N PRO A 229 -2.81 -10.36 21.48
CA PRO A 229 -2.28 -11.33 20.50
C PRO A 229 -2.34 -10.85 19.04
N LEU A 230 -3.12 -9.81 18.73
CA LEU A 230 -3.22 -9.26 17.38
C LEU A 230 -2.10 -8.28 17.04
N VAL A 231 -1.36 -7.83 18.06
CA VAL A 231 -0.26 -6.89 17.89
C VAL A 231 1.00 -7.67 17.48
N PRO A 232 1.58 -7.40 16.31
CA PRO A 232 2.81 -8.05 15.87
C PRO A 232 4.03 -7.61 16.70
N PRO A 233 5.16 -8.33 16.63
CA PRO A 233 6.38 -7.94 17.33
C PRO A 233 6.96 -6.61 16.81
N GLU A 234 6.69 -6.25 15.55
CA GLU A 234 7.15 -5.01 14.92
C GLU A 234 6.03 -4.29 14.18
N ALA A 235 6.07 -2.95 14.20
CA ALA A 235 5.17 -2.10 13.40
C ALA A 235 5.90 -0.87 12.86
N THR A 236 5.41 -0.33 11.73
CA THR A 236 6.02 0.81 11.06
C THR A 236 5.43 2.12 11.58
N VAL A 237 6.28 3.10 11.89
CA VAL A 237 5.86 4.45 12.27
C VAL A 237 5.23 5.16 11.08
N VAL A 238 4.00 5.65 11.24
CA VAL A 238 3.32 6.47 10.22
C VAL A 238 3.47 7.95 10.55
N LEU A 239 3.12 8.32 11.78
CA LEU A 239 3.23 9.68 12.28
C LEU A 239 3.63 9.65 13.75
N SER A 240 4.41 10.64 14.16
CA SER A 240 4.61 10.99 15.56
C SER A 240 4.39 12.49 15.75
N SER A 241 3.91 12.89 16.93
CA SER A 241 3.92 14.30 17.33
C SER A 241 5.30 14.77 17.78
N ASP A 242 6.23 13.86 18.05
CA ASP A 242 7.61 14.20 18.41
C ASP A 242 8.49 14.27 17.14
N PRO A 243 9.15 15.41 16.86
CA PRO A 243 10.00 15.59 15.68
C PRO A 243 11.23 14.68 15.65
N SER A 244 11.63 14.11 16.78
CA SER A 244 12.77 13.19 16.86
C SER A 244 12.49 11.83 16.20
N ARG A 245 11.21 11.45 16.04
CA ARG A 245 10.82 10.16 15.49
C ARG A 245 10.45 10.26 14.01
N GLN A 246 11.19 9.54 13.17
CA GLN A 246 10.99 9.54 11.72
C GLN A 246 9.90 8.55 11.29
N ALA A 247 9.06 8.97 10.36
CA ALA A 247 8.09 8.10 9.69
C ALA A 247 8.80 7.06 8.80
N GLY A 248 8.22 5.86 8.69
CA GLY A 248 8.73 4.75 7.89
C GLY A 248 9.67 3.79 8.63
N VAL A 249 10.10 4.13 9.85
CA VAL A 249 10.96 3.27 10.67
C VAL A 249 10.13 2.16 11.33
N SER A 250 10.60 0.92 11.29
CA SER A 250 10.00 -0.19 12.05
C SER A 250 10.46 -0.17 13.50
N LEU A 251 9.53 -0.33 14.44
CA LEU A 251 9.77 -0.36 15.88
C LEU A 251 9.28 -1.68 16.47
N GLY A 252 10.06 -2.21 17.42
CA GLY A 252 9.65 -3.34 18.25
C GLY A 252 8.56 -2.94 19.26
N LEU A 253 7.52 -3.76 19.37
CA LEU A 253 6.34 -3.50 20.22
C LEU A 253 6.35 -4.24 21.55
N GLU A 254 7.30 -5.16 21.78
CA GLU A 254 7.44 -5.87 23.06
C GLU A 254 7.66 -4.90 24.23
N LYS A 255 8.45 -3.84 23.98
CA LYS A 255 8.74 -2.78 24.94
C LYS A 255 8.77 -1.43 24.23
N LEU A 256 7.59 -0.87 23.99
CA LEU A 256 7.43 0.40 23.30
C LEU A 256 7.77 1.57 24.24
N THR A 257 8.70 2.43 23.84
CA THR A 257 9.05 3.65 24.56
C THR A 257 8.35 4.86 23.94
N LEU A 258 7.56 5.57 24.74
CA LEU A 258 6.91 6.83 24.37
C LEU A 258 7.58 7.99 25.12
N HIS A 259 7.87 9.05 24.38
CA HIS A 259 8.39 10.29 24.96
C HIS A 259 7.28 11.06 25.71
N PRO A 260 7.64 12.05 26.56
CA PRO A 260 6.66 12.93 27.19
C PRO A 260 5.72 13.59 26.20
N SER A 261 4.41 13.55 26.46
CA SER A 261 3.40 14.17 25.58
C SER A 261 3.48 13.74 24.11
N GLU A 262 4.00 12.53 23.85
CA GLU A 262 4.11 11.97 22.50
C GLU A 262 2.82 11.24 22.11
N ALA A 263 2.35 11.52 20.89
CA ALA A 263 1.40 10.69 20.18
C ALA A 263 2.09 9.96 19.05
N LEU A 264 1.94 8.64 19.05
CA LEU A 264 2.55 7.75 18.10
C LEU A 264 1.48 6.97 17.35
N LEU A 265 1.50 7.06 16.03
CA LEU A 265 0.65 6.30 15.13
C LEU A 265 1.51 5.30 14.36
N LEU A 266 1.25 4.02 14.62
CA LEU A 266 1.94 2.90 13.99
C LEU A 266 0.99 2.15 13.07
N LYS A 267 1.52 1.52 12.02
CA LYS A 267 0.75 0.64 11.14
C LYS A 267 1.41 -0.72 10.97
N PHE A 268 0.59 -1.72 10.72
CA PHE A 268 1.03 -3.07 10.41
C PHE A 268 -0.02 -3.81 9.53
N PRO A 269 0.41 -4.78 8.72
CA PRO A 269 -0.48 -5.47 7.79
C PRO A 269 -1.46 -6.42 8.50
N TYR A 270 -2.52 -6.81 7.79
CA TYR A 270 -3.35 -7.94 8.17
C TYR A 270 -2.54 -9.23 8.04
N VAL A 271 -2.43 -9.98 9.15
CA VAL A 271 -1.89 -11.34 9.16
C VAL A 271 -3.09 -12.30 9.29
N ALA A 272 -3.16 -13.26 8.37
CA ALA A 272 -4.23 -14.26 8.24
C ALA A 272 -4.04 -15.44 9.18
#